data_AF-A0A7W0ZA90-F1
#
_entry.id   AF-A0A7W0ZA90-F1
#
_cell.length_a   1.000
_cell.length_b   1.000
_cell.length_c   1.000
_cell.angle_alpha   90.00
_cell.angle_beta   90.00
_cell.angle_gamma   90.00
#
_symmetry.space_group_name_H-M   'P 1'
#
loop_
_entity.id
_entity.type
_entity.pdbx_description
1 polymer ?
#
loop_
_entity_poly.entity_id
_entity_poly.type
_entity_poly.pdbx_seq_one_letter_code
_entity_poly.pdbx_strand_id
1 'polypeptide(L)'
;MTTGQLASVTADIGGKEITFETGKLAKQADGAVVVRSGDTMVLATAQGRPDAREGADFFPLTIDVEEKMYAAGKIPGGFFKREGRATERATLTARMIDRPIRPLWPKGFRNEVQVICTTLSVDMVTPHDILCINGASAALSIS
;
A
#
# COMPACT_ATOMS: atom_id res chain seq x y z
N MET A 1 -4.50 -20.05 15.99
CA MET A 1 -5.21 -19.39 14.88
C MET A 1 -6.17 -18.38 15.49
N THR A 2 -5.65 -17.18 15.79
CA THR A 2 -6.42 -16.14 16.47
C THR A 2 -7.37 -15.51 15.46
N THR A 3 -8.67 -15.60 15.73
CA THR A 3 -9.73 -14.90 15.00
C THR A 3 -9.33 -13.43 14.85
N GLY A 4 -9.07 -12.99 13.62
CA GLY A 4 -8.52 -11.65 13.35
C GLY A 4 -9.39 -10.56 13.96
N GLN A 5 -8.92 -9.96 15.05
CA GLN A 5 -9.56 -8.81 15.67
C GLN A 5 -9.55 -7.67 14.65
N LEU A 6 -10.75 -7.16 14.35
CA LEU A 6 -10.88 -5.92 13.60
C LEU A 6 -10.37 -4.79 14.49
N ALA A 7 -9.38 -4.07 14.00
CA ALA A 7 -8.85 -2.89 14.67
C ALA A 7 -9.00 -1.70 13.74
N SER A 8 -9.47 -0.59 14.29
CA SER A 8 -9.61 0.68 13.59
C SER A 8 -9.14 1.81 14.50
N VAL A 9 -8.38 2.74 13.93
CA VAL A 9 -7.92 3.95 14.61
C VAL A 9 -8.08 5.14 13.67
N THR A 10 -8.55 6.25 14.21
CA THR A 10 -8.74 7.51 13.48
C THR A 10 -7.92 8.61 14.13
N ALA A 11 -7.28 9.42 13.30
CA ALA A 11 -6.53 10.60 13.74
C ALA A 11 -6.95 11.82 12.92
N ASP A 12 -7.09 12.97 13.57
CA ASP A 12 -7.23 14.27 12.91
C ASP A 12 -5.84 14.80 12.54
N ILE A 13 -5.63 15.06 11.24
CA ILE A 13 -4.39 15.60 10.71
C ILE A 13 -4.73 16.83 9.87
N GLY A 14 -4.50 18.01 10.45
CA GLY A 14 -4.74 19.28 9.77
C GLY A 14 -6.22 19.52 9.44
N GLY A 15 -7.14 19.07 10.31
CA GLY A 15 -8.59 19.19 10.10
C GLY A 15 -9.17 18.17 9.12
N LYS A 16 -8.40 17.12 8.78
CA LYS A 16 -8.86 15.97 8.00
C LYS A 16 -8.72 14.71 8.84
N GLU A 17 -9.78 13.94 8.94
CA GLU A 17 -9.74 12.63 9.59
C GLU A 17 -9.14 11.58 8.67
N ILE A 18 -8.08 10.92 9.14
CA ILE A 18 -7.49 9.75 8.49
C ILE A 18 -7.74 8.54 9.38
N THR A 19 -8.38 7.52 8.81
CA THR A 19 -8.71 6.26 9.48
C THR A 19 -7.87 5.12 8.91
N PHE A 20 -7.37 4.26 9.79
CA PHE A 20 -6.62 3.05 9.46
C PHE A 20 -7.41 1.85 9.98
N GLU A 21 -7.72 0.88 9.12
CA GLU A 21 -8.45 -0.36 9.46
C GLU A 21 -7.63 -1.60 9.08
N THR A 22 -7.55 -2.59 9.96
CA THR A 22 -6.91 -3.89 9.68
C THR A 22 -7.75 -5.07 10.17
N GLY A 23 -7.41 -6.29 9.72
CA GLY A 23 -8.06 -7.54 10.12
C GLY A 23 -9.24 -7.98 9.25
N LYS A 24 -9.73 -7.11 8.35
CA LYS A 24 -10.86 -7.42 7.45
C LYS A 24 -10.43 -7.99 6.11
N LEU A 25 -9.54 -7.29 5.41
CA LEU A 25 -9.07 -7.61 4.06
C LEU A 25 -7.67 -8.22 4.08
N ALA A 26 -7.33 -8.98 3.03
CA ALA A 26 -5.99 -9.51 2.77
C ALA A 26 -5.31 -10.19 3.98
N LYS A 27 -6.07 -11.00 4.73
CA LYS A 27 -5.62 -11.64 6.00
C LYS A 27 -4.44 -12.62 5.88
N GLN A 28 -4.00 -12.91 4.66
CA GLN A 28 -2.86 -13.79 4.38
C GLN A 28 -1.57 -13.00 4.08
N ALA A 29 -1.67 -11.69 3.84
CA ALA A 29 -0.49 -10.83 3.83
C ALA A 29 0.03 -10.69 5.26
N ASP A 30 1.35 -10.51 5.41
CA ASP A 30 1.96 -10.33 6.72
C ASP A 30 1.42 -9.06 7.38
N GLY A 31 1.28 -7.98 6.59
CA GLY A 31 0.60 -6.76 7.00
C GLY A 31 -0.44 -6.29 5.98
N ALA A 32 -1.61 -5.86 6.44
CA ALA A 32 -2.66 -5.29 5.58
C ALA A 32 -3.44 -4.19 6.30
N VAL A 33 -3.49 -3.00 5.70
CA VAL A 33 -4.18 -1.82 6.25
C VAL A 33 -4.97 -1.12 5.16
N VAL A 34 -6.25 -0.87 5.43
CA VAL A 34 -7.08 0.05 4.63
C VAL A 34 -6.98 1.43 5.26
N VAL A 35 -6.50 2.40 4.48
CA VAL A 35 -6.45 3.80 4.89
C VAL A 35 -7.53 4.59 4.17
N ARG A 36 -8.28 5.40 4.92
CA ARG A 36 -9.37 6.22 4.41
C ARG A 36 -9.26 7.65 4.91
N SER A 37 -9.52 8.61 4.02
CA SER A 37 -9.78 10.01 4.38
C SER A 37 -10.84 10.54 3.43
N GLY A 38 -11.94 11.06 3.97
CA GLY A 38 -13.14 11.35 3.18
C GLY A 38 -13.65 10.08 2.49
N ASP A 39 -13.84 10.14 1.17
CA ASP A 39 -14.24 8.96 0.37
C ASP A 39 -13.07 8.35 -0.41
N THR A 40 -11.86 8.90 -0.28
CA THR A 40 -10.66 8.26 -0.83
C THR A 40 -10.18 7.13 0.07
N MET A 41 -9.97 5.95 -0.51
CA MET A 41 -9.57 4.72 0.18
C MET A 41 -8.44 4.00 -0.55
N VAL A 42 -7.44 3.55 0.20
CA VAL A 42 -6.30 2.77 -0.29
C VAL A 42 -6.12 1.53 0.58
N LEU A 43 -5.96 0.37 -0.04
CA LEU A 43 -5.49 -0.84 0.62
C LEU A 43 -3.97 -0.95 0.45
N ALA A 44 -3.23 -0.89 1.54
CA ALA A 44 -1.80 -1.18 1.56
C ALA A 44 -1.57 -2.57 2.14
N THR A 45 -0.82 -3.40 1.41
CA THR A 45 -0.41 -4.74 1.84
C THR A 45 1.11 -4.86 1.81
N ALA A 46 1.69 -5.39 2.88
CA ALA A 46 3.10 -5.73 2.97
C ALA A 46 3.26 -7.26 3.07
N GLN A 47 4.18 -7.80 2.29
CA GLN A 47 4.53 -9.21 2.31
C GLN A 47 6.05 -9.36 2.29
N GLY A 48 6.56 -10.17 3.21
CA GLY A 48 7.95 -10.52 3.34
C GLY A 48 8.13 -12.02 3.11
N ARG A 49 9.15 -12.39 2.35
CA ARG A 49 9.56 -13.80 2.31
C ARG A 49 10.25 -14.15 3.65
N PRO A 50 9.95 -15.31 4.28
CA PRO A 50 10.57 -15.70 5.53
C PRO A 50 12.10 -15.85 5.43
N ASP A 51 12.58 -16.31 4.27
CA ASP A 51 13.99 -16.55 3.99
C ASP A 51 14.46 -15.79 2.75
N ALA A 52 15.71 -15.33 2.78
CA ALA A 52 16.36 -14.75 1.61
C ALA A 52 16.45 -15.77 0.45
N ARG A 53 16.41 -15.26 -0.79
CA ARG A 53 16.65 -16.09 -1.97
C ARG A 53 18.11 -16.56 -1.98
N GLU A 54 18.34 -17.79 -2.45
CA GLU A 54 19.70 -18.30 -2.63
C GLU A 54 20.48 -17.39 -3.60
N GLY A 55 21.68 -16.99 -3.19
CA GLY A 55 22.51 -16.07 -3.98
C GLY A 55 22.10 -14.60 -3.94
N ALA A 56 21.14 -14.18 -3.09
CA ALA A 56 20.83 -12.77 -2.92
C ALA A 56 22.05 -12.00 -2.40
N ASP A 57 22.49 -11.00 -3.15
CA ASP A 57 23.59 -10.09 -2.80
C ASP A 57 23.09 -8.71 -2.36
N PHE A 58 21.88 -8.32 -2.77
CA PHE A 58 21.20 -7.07 -2.38
C PHE A 58 19.86 -7.28 -1.67
N PHE A 59 19.28 -6.20 -1.14
CA PHE A 59 17.95 -6.18 -0.53
C PHE A 59 16.84 -5.95 -1.60
N PRO A 60 16.02 -6.96 -1.94
CA PRO A 60 14.96 -6.81 -2.91
C PRO A 60 13.71 -6.22 -2.25
N LEU A 61 13.58 -4.90 -2.35
CA LEU A 61 12.38 -4.15 -1.97
C LEU A 61 11.69 -3.62 -3.23
N THR A 62 10.45 -4.05 -3.43
CA THR A 62 9.58 -3.59 -4.52
C THR A 62 8.35 -2.91 -3.95
N ILE A 63 8.05 -1.72 -4.48
CA ILE A 63 6.84 -0.98 -4.15
C ILE A 63 6.01 -0.79 -5.41
N ASP A 64 4.76 -1.22 -5.36
CA ASP A 64 3.79 -1.07 -6.46
C ASP A 64 2.62 -0.20 -6.00
N VAL A 65 2.20 0.73 -6.85
CA VAL A 65 1.00 1.54 -6.65
C VAL A 65 0.04 1.25 -7.80
N GLU A 66 -1.13 0.71 -7.46
CA GLU A 66 -2.15 0.35 -8.43
C GLU A 66 -3.33 1.32 -8.35
N GLU A 67 -3.49 2.12 -9.41
CA GLU A 67 -4.63 3.01 -9.59
C GLU A 67 -5.72 2.28 -10.38
N LYS A 68 -6.79 1.85 -9.70
CA LYS A 68 -7.89 1.15 -10.36
C LYS A 68 -8.89 2.15 -10.92
N MET A 69 -9.33 1.97 -12.17
CA MET A 69 -10.25 2.91 -12.81
C MET A 69 -11.63 2.91 -12.15
N TYR A 70 -12.02 1.77 -11.57
CA TYR A 70 -13.25 1.66 -10.79
C TYR A 70 -13.27 2.59 -9.57
N ALA A 71 -12.10 2.97 -9.04
CA ALA A 71 -12.02 3.85 -7.88
C ALA A 71 -12.65 5.22 -8.15
N ALA A 72 -12.63 5.65 -9.42
CA ALA A 72 -13.26 6.88 -9.91
C ALA A 72 -14.59 6.62 -10.62
N GLY A 73 -15.16 5.40 -10.53
CA GLY A 73 -16.39 5.01 -11.23
C GLY A 73 -16.24 4.92 -12.74
N LYS A 74 -15.02 4.70 -13.26
CA LYS A 74 -14.72 4.66 -14.70
C LYS A 74 -14.39 3.26 -15.17
N ILE A 75 -14.80 2.94 -16.40
CA ILE A 75 -14.37 1.72 -17.10
C ILE A 75 -13.04 2.04 -17.81
N PRO A 76 -12.00 1.20 -17.70
CA PRO A 76 -10.75 1.41 -18.42
C PRO A 76 -10.98 1.56 -19.93
N GLY A 77 -10.38 2.58 -20.54
CA GLY A 77 -10.44 2.81 -21.98
C GLY A 77 -9.63 1.77 -22.79
N GLY A 78 -9.78 1.81 -24.11
CA GLY A 78 -9.03 0.97 -25.05
C GLY A 78 -9.67 -0.40 -25.33
N PHE A 79 -9.03 -1.19 -26.21
CA PHE A 79 -9.57 -2.47 -26.70
C PHE A 79 -9.73 -3.52 -25.60
N PHE A 80 -8.73 -3.63 -24.72
CA PHE A 80 -8.69 -4.67 -23.67
C PHE A 80 -9.55 -4.34 -22.45
N LYS A 81 -9.97 -3.08 -22.26
CA LYS A 81 -10.76 -2.60 -21.10
C LYS A 81 -10.20 -3.07 -19.74
N ARG A 82 -8.88 -3.00 -19.58
CA ARG A 82 -8.15 -3.40 -18.36
C ARG A 82 -7.12 -2.34 -17.99
N GLU A 83 -6.81 -2.23 -16.71
CA GLU A 83 -5.66 -1.47 -16.24
C GLU A 83 -4.37 -2.05 -16.83
N GLY A 84 -3.55 -1.16 -17.39
CA GLY A 84 -2.29 -1.51 -18.04
C GLY A 84 -1.10 -1.35 -17.11
N ARG A 85 0.00 -0.83 -17.66
CA ARG A 85 1.19 -0.49 -16.89
C ARG A 85 0.90 0.65 -15.90
N ALA A 86 1.69 0.71 -14.83
CA ALA A 86 1.65 1.80 -13.88
C ALA A 86 1.78 3.16 -14.58
N THR A 87 0.97 4.11 -14.15
CA THR A 87 1.03 5.49 -14.63
C THR A 87 2.31 6.17 -14.12
N GLU A 88 2.66 7.32 -14.71
CA GLU A 88 3.75 8.14 -14.19
C GLU A 88 3.51 8.53 -12.73
N ARG A 89 2.27 8.94 -12.39
CA ARG A 89 1.90 9.30 -11.03
C ARG A 89 2.03 8.12 -10.05
N ALA A 90 1.57 6.94 -10.45
CA ALA A 90 1.73 5.72 -9.66
C ALA A 90 3.22 5.39 -9.43
N THR A 91 4.04 5.50 -10.47
CA THR A 91 5.49 5.27 -10.39
C THR A 91 6.18 6.29 -9.47
N LEU A 92 5.83 7.57 -9.56
CA LEU A 92 6.34 8.61 -8.67
C LEU A 92 5.92 8.38 -7.22
N THR A 93 4.67 7.96 -7.00
CA THR A 93 4.14 7.63 -5.67
C THR A 93 4.88 6.42 -5.07
N ALA A 94 5.09 5.35 -5.85
CA ALA A 94 5.88 4.20 -5.42
C ALA A 94 7.30 4.61 -4.99
N ARG A 95 7.95 5.52 -5.74
CA ARG A 95 9.26 6.06 -5.36
C ARG A 95 9.22 6.94 -4.11
N MET A 96 8.14 7.68 -3.88
CA MET A 96 7.97 8.48 -2.65
C MET A 96 7.82 7.59 -1.41
N ILE A 97 7.26 6.39 -1.57
CA ILE A 97 7.18 5.39 -0.50
C ILE A 97 8.52 4.68 -0.30
N ASP A 98 9.17 4.25 -1.39
CA ASP A 98 10.41 3.46 -1.34
C ASP A 98 11.57 4.21 -0.67
N ARG A 99 11.77 5.48 -1.04
CA ARG A 99 12.90 6.30 -0.58
C ARG A 99 13.00 6.42 0.95
N PRO A 100 11.93 6.73 1.71
CA PRO A 100 12.00 6.84 3.17
C PRO A 100 12.11 5.48 3.87
N ILE A 101 11.50 4.41 3.35
CA ILE A 101 11.49 3.12 4.05
C ILE A 101 12.75 2.28 3.77
N ARG A 102 13.34 2.39 2.57
CA ARG A 102 14.54 1.62 2.18
C ARG A 102 15.71 1.72 3.17
N PRO A 103 16.08 2.91 3.71
CA PRO A 103 17.16 3.00 4.68
C PRO A 103 16.79 2.53 6.10
N LEU A 104 15.50 2.27 6.40
CA LEU A 104 15.07 1.82 7.74
C LEU A 104 15.37 0.33 7.99
N TRP A 105 15.67 -0.43 6.94
CA TRP A 105 15.94 -1.85 7.05
C TRP A 105 17.33 -2.13 7.64
N PRO A 106 17.47 -3.18 8.48
CA PRO A 106 18.76 -3.57 9.01
C PRO A 106 19.78 -3.85 7.92
N LYS A 107 21.04 -3.46 8.15
CA LYS A 107 22.12 -3.72 7.20
C LYS A 107 22.29 -5.22 6.98
N GLY A 108 22.28 -5.65 5.72
CA GLY A 108 22.41 -7.07 5.36
C GLY A 108 21.10 -7.85 5.36
N PHE A 109 19.96 -7.19 5.60
CA PHE A 109 18.65 -7.79 5.36
C PHE A 109 18.48 -8.05 3.85
N ARG A 110 18.12 -9.29 3.49
CA ARG A 110 18.05 -9.75 2.09
C ARG A 110 16.78 -10.52 1.76
N ASN A 111 15.84 -10.56 2.70
CA ASN A 111 14.55 -11.14 2.46
C ASN A 111 13.80 -10.23 1.49
N GLU A 112 13.12 -10.84 0.53
CA GLU A 112 12.31 -10.10 -0.42
C GLU A 112 11.10 -9.51 0.29
N VAL A 113 10.86 -8.22 0.07
CA VAL A 113 9.72 -7.50 0.61
C VAL A 113 8.99 -6.82 -0.54
N GLN A 114 7.68 -7.04 -0.62
CA GLN A 114 6.80 -6.35 -1.54
C GLN A 114 5.76 -5.54 -0.75
N VAL A 115 5.58 -4.28 -1.15
CA VAL A 115 4.46 -3.46 -0.68
C VAL A 115 3.61 -3.07 -1.88
N ILE A 116 2.31 -3.32 -1.80
CA ILE A 116 1.35 -2.96 -2.84
C ILE A 116 0.34 -1.99 -2.23
N CYS A 117 0.17 -0.83 -2.86
CA CYS A 117 -0.87 0.14 -2.51
C CYS A 117 -1.91 0.17 -3.63
N THR A 118 -3.09 -0.41 -3.38
CA THR A 118 -4.21 -0.42 -4.32
C THR A 118 -5.22 0.65 -3.97
N THR A 119 -5.49 1.57 -4.89
CA THR A 119 -6.52 2.61 -4.71
C THR A 119 -7.90 1.99 -4.96
N LEU A 120 -8.74 1.98 -3.92
CA LEU A 120 -10.09 1.38 -3.97
C LEU A 120 -11.18 2.40 -4.32
N SER A 121 -11.02 3.63 -3.88
CA SER A 121 -11.97 4.72 -4.15
C SER A 121 -11.24 6.06 -4.12
N VAL A 122 -11.69 7.01 -4.94
CA VAL A 122 -11.18 8.39 -4.97
C VAL A 122 -12.32 9.39 -5.02
N ASP A 123 -12.24 10.40 -4.16
CA ASP A 123 -13.21 11.51 -4.08
C ASP A 123 -12.79 12.75 -4.90
N MET A 124 -11.61 12.70 -5.54
CA MET A 124 -10.98 13.79 -6.29
C MET A 124 -10.62 15.04 -5.47
N VAL A 125 -10.76 14.99 -4.14
CA VAL A 125 -10.43 16.07 -3.21
C VAL A 125 -9.20 15.70 -2.37
N THR A 126 -9.14 14.44 -1.94
CA THR A 126 -8.07 13.88 -1.11
C THR A 126 -7.01 13.23 -2.00
N PRO A 127 -5.74 13.68 -1.95
CA PRO A 127 -4.66 13.01 -2.66
C PRO A 127 -4.43 11.59 -2.13
N HIS A 128 -4.55 10.58 -2.99
CA HIS A 128 -4.36 9.17 -2.61
C HIS A 128 -2.90 8.82 -2.32
N ASP A 129 -1.95 9.57 -2.88
CA ASP A 129 -0.51 9.41 -2.66
C ASP A 129 -0.12 9.49 -1.17
N ILE A 130 -0.67 10.45 -0.43
CA ILE A 130 -0.48 10.58 1.02
C ILE A 130 -1.05 9.36 1.76
N LEU A 131 -2.21 8.85 1.34
CA LEU A 131 -2.79 7.66 1.96
C LEU A 131 -1.96 6.40 1.66
N CYS A 132 -1.41 6.27 0.44
CA CYS A 132 -0.49 5.19 0.09
C CYS A 132 0.76 5.19 0.99
N ILE A 133 1.37 6.36 1.21
CA ILE A 133 2.57 6.48 2.07
C ILE A 133 2.26 6.07 3.51
N ASN A 134 1.19 6.60 4.10
CA ASN A 134 0.81 6.28 5.47
C ASN A 134 0.34 4.83 5.60
N GLY A 135 -0.36 4.31 4.60
CA GLY A 135 -0.81 2.92 4.55
C GLY A 135 0.35 1.94 4.46
N ALA A 136 1.33 2.21 3.60
CA ALA A 136 2.55 1.40 3.51
C ALA A 136 3.31 1.36 4.84
N SER A 137 3.45 2.52 5.49
CA SER A 137 4.08 2.62 6.83
C SER A 137 3.34 1.77 7.87
N ALA A 138 2.01 1.91 7.93
CA ALA A 138 1.19 1.15 8.87
C ALA A 138 1.22 -0.36 8.59
N ALA A 139 1.11 -0.76 7.32
CA ALA A 139 1.16 -2.16 6.91
C ALA A 139 2.49 -2.83 7.26
N LEU A 140 3.62 -2.15 7.01
CA LEU A 140 4.95 -2.64 7.40
C LEU A 140 5.16 -2.67 8.92
N SER A 141 4.48 -1.83 9.67
CA SER A 141 4.62 -1.79 11.14
C SER A 141 3.89 -2.92 11.84
N ILE A 142 2.89 -3.53 11.17
CA ILE A 142 2.09 -4.63 11.72
C ILE A 142 2.41 -5.99 11.07
N SER A 143 3.34 -6.02 10.11
CA SER A 143 3.81 -7.24 9.43
C SER A 143 4.84 -8.01 10.25
#